data_AF-A0A4V1X8C3-F1
#
_entry.id   AF-A0A4V1X8C3-F1
#
_cell.length_a   1.000
_cell.length_b   1.000
_cell.length_c   1.000
_cell.angle_alpha   90.00
_cell.angle_beta   90.00
_cell.angle_gamma   90.00
#
_symmetry.space_group_name_H-M   'P 1'
#
loop_
_entity.id
_entity.type
_entity.pdbx_description
1 polymer ?
#
loop_
_entity_poly.entity_id
_entity_poly.type
_entity_poly.pdbx_seq_one_letter_code
_entity_poly.pdbx_strand_id
1 'polypeptide(L)'
;MTYVVPASKNDDPMAELIINDDYKKLLLAAAGQPLRGTIVEPWVTVWNADFVGGKDRGRVVLLYGAPGTGKTFTAECISSKTNGLLLSITTAELGTEEVQIQKRTAYYLDLASMSSAIVLSDEAEVYL
;
A
#
# COMPACT_ATOMS: atom_id res chain seq x y z
N MET A 1 -4.94 2.68 -17.72
CA MET A 1 -5.55 1.34 -17.69
C MET A 1 -5.09 0.72 -16.39
N THR A 2 -5.83 0.92 -15.29
CA THR A 2 -5.50 0.35 -13.98
C THR A 2 -5.55 -1.16 -14.10
N TYR A 3 -4.42 -1.83 -13.88
CA TYR A 3 -4.35 -3.29 -13.91
C TYR A 3 -4.50 -3.84 -12.50
N VAL A 4 -5.48 -4.73 -12.34
CA VAL A 4 -5.74 -5.46 -11.11
C VAL A 4 -4.86 -6.71 -11.11
N VAL A 5 -3.88 -6.76 -10.22
CA VAL A 5 -3.08 -7.96 -10.01
C VAL A 5 -3.79 -8.84 -8.97
N PRO A 6 -4.25 -10.05 -9.33
CA PRO A 6 -4.79 -10.98 -8.35
C PRO A 6 -3.67 -11.55 -7.46
N ALA A 7 -3.97 -11.72 -6.17
CA ALA A 7 -3.07 -12.37 -5.22
C ALA A 7 -2.62 -13.76 -5.73
N SER A 8 -1.31 -14.02 -5.69
CA SER A 8 -0.67 -15.29 -6.05
C SER A 8 -0.94 -16.38 -4.98
N LYS A 9 -1.13 -17.63 -5.41
CA LYS A 9 -1.43 -18.81 -4.55
C LYS A 9 -0.17 -19.47 -3.93
N ASN A 10 0.87 -18.71 -3.57
CA ASN A 10 2.06 -19.29 -2.92
C ASN A 10 1.85 -19.42 -1.39
N ASP A 11 2.52 -20.38 -0.74
CA ASP A 11 2.28 -20.70 0.70
C ASP A 11 2.68 -19.55 1.66
N ASP A 12 3.62 -18.67 1.27
CA ASP A 12 3.86 -17.36 1.91
C ASP A 12 4.65 -16.39 1.00
N PRO A 13 3.99 -15.43 0.31
CA PRO A 13 4.67 -14.46 -0.57
C PRO A 13 5.72 -13.60 0.14
N MET A 14 5.58 -13.38 1.45
CA MET A 14 6.52 -12.55 2.24
C MET A 14 7.83 -13.29 2.56
N ALA A 15 7.90 -14.61 2.33
CA ALA A 15 9.10 -15.41 2.53
C ALA A 15 10.18 -15.10 1.48
N GLU A 16 9.76 -14.69 0.27
CA GLU A 16 10.65 -14.35 -0.84
C GLU A 16 11.35 -13.00 -0.65
N LEU A 17 10.84 -12.14 0.24
CA LEU A 17 11.43 -10.83 0.52
C LEU A 17 12.63 -10.96 1.47
N ILE A 18 13.81 -10.52 0.99
CA ILE A 18 15.03 -10.41 1.78
C ILE A 18 15.05 -9.06 2.50
N ILE A 19 14.17 -8.92 3.51
CA ILE A 19 14.13 -7.78 4.43
C ILE A 19 13.99 -8.29 5.86
N ASN A 20 14.39 -7.48 6.85
CA ASN A 20 14.26 -7.86 8.26
C ASN A 20 12.78 -8.10 8.64
N ASP A 21 12.53 -9.11 9.47
CA ASP A 21 11.19 -9.53 9.89
C ASP A 21 10.38 -8.42 10.57
N ASP A 22 11.02 -7.48 11.26
CA ASP A 22 10.33 -6.36 11.88
C ASP A 22 9.79 -5.38 10.82
N TYR A 23 10.50 -5.20 9.69
CA TYR A 23 9.94 -4.47 8.54
C TYR A 23 8.80 -5.25 7.89
N LYS A 24 8.89 -6.58 7.78
CA LYS A 24 7.77 -7.40 7.27
C LYS A 24 6.52 -7.20 8.13
N LYS A 25 6.65 -7.27 9.46
CA LYS A 25 5.54 -7.02 10.40
C LYS A 25 4.98 -5.61 10.25
N LEU A 26 5.84 -4.60 10.12
CA LEU A 26 5.43 -3.20 9.94
C LEU A 26 4.62 -3.03 8.64
N LEU A 27 5.10 -3.60 7.53
CA LEU A 27 4.43 -3.54 6.23
C LEU A 27 3.06 -4.23 6.27
N LEU A 28 2.97 -5.39 6.92
CA LEU A 28 1.72 -6.13 7.07
C LEU A 28 0.74 -5.40 8.00
N ALA A 29 1.24 -4.83 9.09
CA ALA A 29 0.44 -3.97 9.96
C ALA A 29 -0.07 -2.74 9.19
N ALA A 30 0.77 -2.09 8.37
CA ALA A 30 0.37 -0.97 7.52
C ALA A 30 -0.69 -1.38 6.50
N ALA A 31 -0.61 -2.60 5.95
CA ALA A 31 -1.61 -3.16 5.04
C ALA A 31 -2.92 -3.61 5.73
N GLY A 32 -3.05 -3.39 7.04
CA GLY A 32 -4.26 -3.69 7.78
C GLY A 32 -4.34 -5.12 8.32
N GLN A 33 -3.29 -5.94 8.19
CA GLN A 33 -3.27 -7.26 8.82
C GLN A 33 -3.17 -7.12 10.35
N PRO A 34 -4.06 -7.75 11.14
CA PRO A 34 -3.94 -7.75 12.59
C PRO A 34 -2.63 -8.40 13.02
N LEU A 35 -1.85 -7.73 13.86
CA LEU A 35 -0.69 -8.35 14.48
C LEU A 35 -1.18 -9.45 15.45
N ARG A 36 -0.49 -10.59 15.46
CA ARG A 36 -0.87 -11.75 16.29
C ARG A 36 -0.85 -11.34 17.77
N GLY A 37 -2.00 -11.42 18.46
CA GLY A 37 -2.15 -11.02 19.87
C GLY A 37 -2.83 -9.67 20.10
N THR A 38 -3.21 -8.96 19.04
CA THR A 38 -4.01 -7.72 19.12
C THR A 38 -5.47 -8.00 18.74
N ILE A 39 -6.42 -7.55 19.57
CA ILE A 39 -7.88 -7.72 19.41
C ILE A 39 -8.48 -6.72 18.41
N VAL A 40 -7.64 -5.91 17.76
CA VAL A 40 -8.09 -4.88 16.83
C VAL A 40 -8.42 -5.50 15.49
N GLU A 41 -9.65 -5.25 15.04
CA GLU A 41 -10.08 -5.62 13.69
C GLU A 41 -9.09 -5.09 12.65
N PRO A 42 -8.89 -5.80 11.52
CA PRO A 42 -8.23 -5.24 10.36
C PRO A 42 -8.83 -3.85 10.12
N TRP A 43 -8.04 -2.86 9.75
CA TRP A 43 -8.45 -1.45 9.55
C TRP A 43 -8.52 -0.54 10.79
N VAL A 44 -8.52 -1.05 12.03
CA VAL A 44 -8.52 -0.22 13.27
C VAL A 44 -7.20 -0.35 14.03
N THR A 45 -6.07 0.05 13.44
CA THR A 45 -4.89 0.34 14.25
C THR A 45 -4.83 1.84 14.48
N VAL A 46 -5.07 2.24 15.73
CA VAL A 46 -4.73 3.57 16.23
C VAL A 46 -3.21 3.70 16.16
N TRP A 47 -2.72 4.29 15.06
CA TRP A 47 -1.34 4.72 14.95
C TRP A 47 -1.20 6.00 15.76
N ASN A 48 -0.43 5.95 16.85
CA ASN A 48 -0.26 7.06 17.79
C ASN A 48 0.86 8.01 17.37
N ALA A 49 0.90 8.38 16.08
CA ALA A 49 1.72 9.47 15.57
C ALA A 49 0.78 10.64 15.27
N ASP A 50 0.76 11.63 16.15
CA ASP A 50 0.06 12.91 16.02
C ASP A 50 -1.38 12.83 15.48
N PHE A 51 -2.28 12.41 16.35
CA PHE A 51 -3.71 12.29 16.09
C PHE A 51 -4.34 13.67 15.81
N VAL A 52 -4.44 14.05 14.53
CA VAL A 52 -5.33 15.12 14.06
C VAL A 52 -6.67 14.46 13.72
N GLY A 53 -7.75 14.86 14.39
CA GLY A 53 -9.09 14.34 14.09
C GLY A 53 -9.42 14.47 12.60
N GLY A 54 -9.74 13.34 11.95
CA GLY A 54 -10.00 13.26 10.51
C GLY A 54 -8.86 12.70 9.64
N LYS A 55 -7.69 12.39 10.21
CA LYS A 55 -6.56 11.68 9.54
C LYS A 55 -6.50 10.18 9.87
N ASP A 56 -7.61 9.58 10.26
CA ASP A 56 -7.66 8.26 10.90
C ASP A 56 -7.62 7.06 9.93
N ARG A 57 -7.54 7.28 8.61
CA ARG A 57 -7.76 6.21 7.62
C ARG A 57 -6.77 6.09 6.47
N GLY A 58 -5.76 6.97 6.38
CA GLY A 58 -4.74 6.91 5.34
C GLY A 58 -3.42 6.35 5.86
N ARG A 59 -3.00 5.16 5.41
CA ARG A 59 -1.65 4.63 5.68
C ARG A 59 -0.83 4.74 4.41
N VAL A 60 0.31 5.40 4.48
CA VAL A 60 1.22 5.58 3.36
C VAL A 60 2.56 4.93 3.71
N VAL A 61 3.06 4.09 2.80
CA VAL A 61 4.37 3.45 2.91
C VAL A 61 5.20 3.89 1.72
N LEU A 62 6.36 4.49 1.98
CA LEU A 62 7.33 4.84 0.96
C LEU A 62 8.44 3.80 0.94
N LEU A 63 8.56 3.06 -0.17
CA LEU A 63 9.68 2.15 -0.41
C LEU A 63 10.72 2.87 -1.28
N TYR A 64 11.92 3.09 -0.76
CA TYR A 64 13.01 3.75 -1.48
C TYR A 64 14.25 2.86 -1.56
N GLY A 65 15.06 3.03 -2.60
CA GLY A 65 16.28 2.24 -2.83
C GLY A 65 16.65 2.19 -4.32
N ALA A 66 17.80 1.59 -4.64
CA ALA A 66 18.27 1.45 -6.02
C ALA A 66 17.26 0.69 -6.92
N PRO A 67 17.29 0.88 -8.25
CA PRO A 67 16.52 0.04 -9.17
C PRO A 67 16.83 -1.45 -8.96
N GLY A 68 15.81 -2.31 -9.02
CA GLY A 68 15.97 -3.76 -8.82
C GLY A 68 15.99 -4.25 -7.37
N THR A 69 15.78 -3.38 -6.36
CA THR A 69 15.71 -3.81 -4.94
C THR A 69 14.36 -4.40 -4.53
N GLY A 70 13.47 -4.71 -5.47
CA GLY A 70 12.18 -5.36 -5.19
C GLY A 70 11.12 -4.45 -4.57
N LYS A 71 11.11 -3.14 -4.85
CA LYS A 71 10.07 -2.19 -4.36
C LYS A 71 8.67 -2.56 -4.83
N THR A 72 8.47 -2.63 -6.15
CA THR A 72 7.22 -3.05 -6.78
C THR A 72 6.84 -4.46 -6.34
N PHE A 73 7.82 -5.38 -6.33
CA PHE A 73 7.63 -6.76 -5.86
C PHE A 73 7.19 -6.85 -4.39
N THR A 74 7.68 -5.95 -3.52
CA THR A 74 7.24 -5.89 -2.12
C THR A 74 5.75 -5.57 -2.01
N ALA A 75 5.23 -4.65 -2.82
CA ALA A 75 3.81 -4.34 -2.83
C ALA A 75 2.95 -5.52 -3.33
N GLU A 76 3.43 -6.26 -4.32
CA GLU A 76 2.80 -7.50 -4.81
C GLU A 76 2.77 -8.58 -3.72
N CYS A 77 3.87 -8.80 -3.01
CA CYS A 77 3.94 -9.73 -1.89
C CYS A 77 2.94 -9.37 -0.78
N ILE A 78 2.83 -8.07 -0.43
CA ILE A 78 1.90 -7.60 0.60
C ILE A 78 0.45 -7.84 0.17
N SER A 79 0.08 -7.42 -1.05
CA SER A 79 -1.26 -7.66 -1.62
C SER A 79 -1.60 -9.15 -1.63
N SER A 80 -0.64 -9.98 -2.03
CA SER A 80 -0.80 -11.43 -2.05
C SER A 80 -0.95 -12.02 -0.65
N LYS A 81 -0.24 -11.49 0.35
CA LYS A 81 -0.30 -11.96 1.75
C LYS A 81 -1.60 -11.56 2.44
N THR A 82 -2.12 -10.37 2.15
CA THR A 82 -3.38 -9.88 2.74
C THR A 82 -4.62 -10.30 1.96
N ASN A 83 -4.45 -10.99 0.83
CA ASN A 83 -5.51 -11.21 -0.17
C ASN A 83 -6.20 -9.91 -0.60
N GLY A 84 -5.48 -8.78 -0.53
CA GLY A 84 -5.96 -7.46 -0.90
C GLY A 84 -5.75 -7.20 -2.39
N LEU A 85 -6.62 -6.40 -2.99
CA LEU A 85 -6.47 -5.95 -4.37
C LEU A 85 -5.24 -5.02 -4.48
N LEU A 86 -4.45 -5.13 -5.55
CA LEU A 86 -3.38 -4.17 -5.85
C LEU A 86 -3.80 -3.26 -7.01
N LEU A 87 -3.98 -1.97 -6.72
CA LEU A 87 -4.27 -0.92 -7.70
C LEU A 87 -2.97 -0.20 -8.05
N SER A 88 -2.33 -0.60 -9.15
CA SER A 88 -1.17 0.12 -9.68
C SER A 88 -1.64 1.34 -10.46
N ILE A 89 -1.15 2.52 -10.06
CA ILE A 89 -1.42 3.80 -10.71
C ILE A 89 -0.14 4.31 -11.37
N THR A 90 -0.28 4.82 -12.59
CA THR A 90 0.81 5.39 -13.37
C THR A 90 0.80 6.92 -13.33
N THR A 91 1.96 7.53 -13.58
CA THR A 91 2.12 8.99 -13.72
C THR A 91 1.16 9.59 -14.77
N ALA A 92 0.91 8.88 -15.87
CA ALA A 92 -0.06 9.30 -16.89
C ALA A 92 -1.51 9.34 -16.36
N GLU A 93 -1.86 8.42 -15.45
CA GLU A 93 -3.19 8.34 -14.85
C GLU A 93 -3.42 9.40 -13.78
N LEU A 94 -2.37 9.91 -13.13
CA LEU A 94 -2.44 11.04 -12.22
C LEU A 94 -2.41 12.39 -12.95
N GLY A 95 -1.72 12.47 -14.09
CA GLY A 95 -1.57 13.69 -14.87
C GLY A 95 -0.42 14.56 -14.37
N THR A 96 -0.32 15.78 -14.93
CA THR A 96 0.78 16.72 -14.67
C THR A 96 0.32 18.01 -13.98
N GLU A 97 -0.99 18.28 -13.99
CA GLU A 97 -1.59 19.46 -13.37
C GLU A 97 -1.95 19.17 -11.91
N GLU A 98 -1.53 20.03 -10.98
CA GLU A 98 -1.71 19.86 -9.53
C GLU A 98 -3.16 19.52 -9.15
N VAL A 99 -4.12 20.28 -9.68
CA VAL A 99 -5.55 20.08 -9.41
C VAL A 99 -6.04 18.71 -9.92
N GLN A 100 -5.49 18.21 -11.02
CA GLN A 100 -5.86 16.91 -11.56
C GLN A 100 -5.24 15.78 -10.74
N ILE A 101 -3.97 15.91 -10.36
CA ILE A 101 -3.26 14.95 -9.51
C ILE A 101 -4.03 14.78 -8.20
N GLN A 102 -4.39 15.88 -7.53
CA GLN A 102 -5.12 15.80 -6.27
C GLN A 102 -6.48 15.09 -6.41
N LYS A 103 -7.25 15.40 -7.46
CA LYS A 103 -8.54 14.76 -7.72
C LYS A 103 -8.41 13.28 -8.03
N ARG A 104 -7.41 12.90 -8.84
CA ARG A 104 -7.17 11.51 -9.25
C ARG A 104 -6.61 10.67 -8.10
N THR A 105 -5.70 11.22 -7.30
CA THR A 105 -5.23 10.56 -6.07
C THR A 105 -6.38 10.32 -5.10
N ALA A 106 -7.22 11.32 -4.85
CA ALA A 106 -8.41 11.15 -4.00
C ALA A 106 -9.33 10.05 -4.53
N TYR A 107 -9.60 10.05 -5.84
CA TYR A 107 -10.41 9.02 -6.49
C TYR A 107 -9.86 7.60 -6.29
N TYR A 108 -8.55 7.38 -6.48
CA TYR A 108 -7.95 6.06 -6.28
C TYR A 108 -7.93 5.62 -4.81
N LEU A 109 -7.76 6.55 -3.87
CA LEU A 109 -7.84 6.27 -2.44
C LEU A 109 -9.26 5.91 -2.00
N ASP A 110 -10.29 6.57 -2.57
CA ASP A 110 -11.69 6.23 -2.33
C ASP A 110 -12.02 4.84 -2.89
N LEU A 111 -11.58 4.55 -4.11
CA LEU A 111 -11.72 3.21 -4.71
C LEU A 111 -11.05 2.13 -3.87
N ALA A 112 -9.84 2.38 -3.40
CA ALA A 112 -9.10 1.44 -2.58
C ALA A 112 -9.79 1.20 -1.23
N SER A 113 -10.34 2.25 -0.64
CA SER A 113 -11.10 2.16 0.61
C SER A 113 -12.37 1.30 0.45
N MET A 114 -13.05 1.40 -0.70
CA MET A 114 -14.25 0.59 -1.00
C MET A 114 -13.93 -0.87 -1.30
N SER A 115 -12.74 -1.15 -1.85
CA SER A 115 -12.33 -2.48 -2.32
C SER A 115 -11.31 -3.18 -1.42
N SER A 116 -10.98 -2.59 -0.27
CA SER A 116 -9.90 -3.06 0.61
C SER A 116 -8.58 -3.28 -0.16
N ALA A 117 -8.26 -2.34 -1.06
CA ALA A 117 -7.10 -2.42 -1.94
C ALA A 117 -5.89 -1.66 -1.39
N ILE A 118 -4.72 -2.04 -1.89
CA ILE A 118 -3.46 -1.32 -1.79
C ILE A 118 -3.30 -0.50 -3.06
N VAL A 119 -3.04 0.80 -2.93
CA VAL A 119 -2.66 1.66 -4.06
C VAL A 119 -1.15 1.68 -4.18
N LEU A 120 -0.63 1.34 -5.35
CA LEU A 120 0.79 1.40 -5.69
C LEU A 120 1.03 2.52 -6.69
N SER A 121 1.72 3.56 -6.26
CA SER A 121 2.27 4.59 -7.14
C SER A 121 3.73 4.26 -7.40
N ASP A 122 4.04 3.76 -8.60
CA ASP A 122 5.42 3.59 -9.03
C ASP A 122 5.98 4.92 -9.57
N GLU A 123 7.30 5.11 -9.51
CA GLU A 123 7.99 6.32 -10.00
C GLU A 123 7.46 7.65 -9.42
N ALA A 124 7.06 7.65 -8.15
CA ALA A 124 6.46 8.81 -7.49
C ALA A 124 7.41 10.02 -7.34
N GLU A 125 8.72 9.83 -7.53
CA GLU A 125 9.72 10.91 -7.56
C GLU A 125 9.45 11.97 -8.64
N VAL A 126 8.64 11.67 -9.66
CA VAL A 126 8.22 12.65 -10.68
C VAL A 126 7.38 13.79 -10.08
N TYR A 127 6.81 13.59 -8.88
CA TYR A 127 5.91 14.53 -8.21
C TYR A 127 6.52 15.24 -6.98
N LEU A 128 7.79 15.00 -6.68
CA LEU A 128 8.54 15.61 -5.56
C LEU A 128 9.46 16.74 -6.05
#